data_AF-A0A9W9JNW1-F1
#
_entry.id   AF-A0A9W9JNW1-F1
#
_cell.length_a   1.000
_cell.length_b   1.000
_cell.length_c   1.000
_cell.angle_alpha   90.00
_cell.angle_beta   90.00
_cell.angle_gamma   90.00
#
_symmetry.space_group_name_H-M   'P 1'
#
loop_
_entity.id
_entity.type
_entity.pdbx_description
1 polymer ?
#
loop_
_entity_poly.entity_id
_entity_poly.type
_entity_poly.pdbx_seq_one_letter_code
_entity_poly.pdbx_strand_id
1 'polypeptide(L)'
;MPTPYTTRTTTDELISGYAALINDKVILTTGVRSGSLGGFFVQSIAKAKPAWLILAARNADKLAKMAAEITTAQPEIQVRTLQVDLGSLKSVQEAAAQVNNFWDDIPVIDVLVNNAGIMAVDYQLSPEGFESHLAMNHLGPFLFTNLIIKKIVAIKEPIIVVVSSDSHQLNPFRFYDYNFDVGTLSLYLSDDSGLDTTR
;
A
#
# COMPACT_ATOMS: atom_id res chain seq x y z
N MET A 1 -25.06 -10.68 -11.42
CA MET A 1 -25.11 -9.89 -12.67
C MET A 1 -23.68 -9.52 -13.01
N PRO A 2 -23.20 -9.73 -14.25
CA PRO A 2 -21.89 -9.22 -14.66
C PRO A 2 -21.88 -7.69 -14.49
N THR A 3 -20.74 -7.14 -14.08
CA THR A 3 -20.59 -5.69 -13.94
C THR A 3 -20.75 -5.05 -15.33
N PRO A 4 -21.33 -3.84 -15.42
CA PRO A 4 -21.46 -3.13 -16.71
C PRO A 4 -20.11 -2.57 -17.21
N TYR A 5 -19.02 -2.87 -16.51
CA TYR A 5 -17.71 -2.27 -16.72
C TYR A 5 -16.81 -3.20 -17.53
N THR A 6 -16.00 -2.61 -18.40
CA THR A 6 -15.06 -3.31 -19.29
C THR A 6 -13.66 -2.76 -19.10
N THR A 7 -12.67 -3.34 -19.78
CA THR A 7 -11.29 -2.81 -19.82
C THR A 7 -11.16 -1.41 -20.43
N ARG A 8 -12.24 -0.89 -21.05
CA ARG A 8 -12.31 0.46 -21.60
C ARG A 8 -13.01 1.45 -20.69
N THR A 9 -13.63 0.98 -19.60
CA THR A 9 -14.28 1.86 -18.63
C THR A 9 -13.24 2.76 -17.98
N THR A 10 -13.52 4.05 -17.99
CA THR A 10 -12.65 5.07 -17.41
C THR A 10 -12.79 5.12 -15.89
N THR A 11 -11.76 5.65 -15.22
CA THR A 11 -11.83 5.89 -13.79
C THR A 11 -13.00 6.80 -13.41
N ASP A 12 -13.28 7.84 -14.20
CA ASP A 12 -14.36 8.79 -13.89
C ASP A 12 -15.76 8.14 -13.98
N GLU A 13 -15.96 7.21 -14.91
CA GLU A 13 -17.18 6.40 -14.99
C GLU A 13 -17.34 5.50 -13.76
N LEU A 14 -16.25 4.87 -13.30
CA LEU A 14 -16.26 4.05 -12.08
C LEU A 14 -16.56 4.89 -10.85
N ILE A 15 -15.90 6.05 -10.71
CA ILE A 15 -16.12 6.95 -9.57
C ILE A 15 -17.57 7.45 -9.56
N SER A 16 -18.11 7.81 -10.71
CA SER A 16 -19.51 8.25 -10.82
C SER A 16 -20.49 7.13 -10.43
N GLY A 17 -20.23 5.88 -10.88
CA GLY A 17 -21.08 4.74 -10.57
C GLY A 17 -21.01 4.27 -9.11
N TYR A 18 -19.88 4.47 -8.44
CA TYR A 18 -19.65 4.04 -7.06
C TYR A 18 -19.58 5.17 -6.04
N ALA A 19 -19.84 6.42 -6.43
CA ALA A 19 -19.72 7.59 -5.56
C ALA A 19 -20.50 7.41 -4.24
N ALA A 20 -21.72 6.87 -4.29
CA ALA A 20 -22.54 6.64 -3.10
C ALA A 20 -21.93 5.64 -2.11
N LEU A 21 -21.07 4.72 -2.56
CA LEU A 21 -20.36 3.77 -1.68
C LEU A 21 -19.09 4.37 -1.06
N ILE A 22 -18.57 5.44 -1.65
CA ILE A 22 -17.32 6.11 -1.25
C ILE A 22 -17.61 7.37 -0.41
N ASN A 23 -18.73 8.05 -0.68
CA ASN A 23 -19.15 9.24 0.05
C ASN A 23 -19.21 8.97 1.56
N ASP A 24 -18.72 9.94 2.33
CA ASP A 24 -18.63 9.88 3.80
C ASP A 24 -17.76 8.75 4.38
N LYS A 25 -16.99 8.04 3.56
CA LYS A 25 -16.09 6.96 4.05
C LYS A 25 -14.77 7.49 4.60
N VAL A 26 -14.22 6.76 5.57
CA VAL A 26 -12.83 6.90 6.03
C VAL A 26 -11.97 5.87 5.29
N ILE A 27 -11.05 6.36 4.45
CA ILE A 27 -10.23 5.52 3.57
C ILE A 27 -8.75 5.75 3.88
N LEU A 28 -8.06 4.69 4.34
CA LEU A 28 -6.62 4.68 4.55
C LEU A 28 -5.93 3.96 3.40
N THR A 29 -5.04 4.67 2.70
CA THR A 29 -4.26 4.10 1.58
C THR A 29 -2.78 4.17 1.89
N THR A 30 -2.07 3.05 1.79
CA THR A 30 -0.61 2.99 1.90
C THR A 30 0.06 3.17 0.54
N GLY A 31 1.29 3.69 0.52
CA GLY A 31 2.08 3.84 -0.71
C GLY A 31 1.64 5.02 -1.55
N VAL A 32 1.18 6.08 -0.89
CA VAL A 32 0.64 7.28 -1.55
C VAL A 32 1.74 8.32 -1.80
N ARG A 33 1.92 8.69 -3.06
CA ARG A 33 2.66 9.89 -3.49
C ARG A 33 2.19 10.36 -4.87
N SER A 34 2.44 11.62 -5.22
CA SER A 34 2.16 12.13 -6.58
C SER A 34 2.85 11.24 -7.64
N GLY A 35 2.08 10.84 -8.66
CA GLY A 35 2.53 9.97 -9.75
C GLY A 35 2.67 8.48 -9.40
N SER A 36 2.25 8.04 -8.21
CA SER A 36 2.14 6.61 -7.89
C SER A 36 0.72 6.09 -8.14
N LEU A 37 0.56 4.76 -8.22
CA LEU A 37 -0.75 4.11 -8.30
C LEU A 37 -1.66 4.52 -7.13
N GLY A 38 -1.14 4.47 -5.90
CA GLY A 38 -1.86 4.92 -4.71
C GLY A 38 -2.23 6.41 -4.75
N GLY A 39 -1.35 7.25 -5.30
CA GLY A 39 -1.62 8.68 -5.51
C GLY A 39 -2.77 8.92 -6.49
N PHE A 40 -2.73 8.27 -7.64
CA PHE A 40 -3.80 8.35 -8.64
C PHE A 40 -5.14 7.83 -8.09
N PHE A 41 -5.11 6.73 -7.33
CA PHE A 41 -6.29 6.17 -6.67
C PHE A 41 -6.93 7.18 -5.71
N VAL A 42 -6.16 7.75 -4.76
CA VAL A 42 -6.74 8.70 -3.79
C VAL A 42 -7.24 9.99 -4.46
N GLN A 43 -6.55 10.50 -5.49
CA GLN A 43 -7.03 11.64 -6.28
C GLN A 43 -8.35 11.35 -7.00
N SER A 44 -8.53 10.13 -7.48
CA SER A 44 -9.72 9.73 -8.20
C SER A 44 -10.93 9.60 -7.26
N ILE A 45 -10.77 8.88 -6.16
CA ILE A 45 -11.86 8.69 -5.18
C ILE A 45 -12.18 9.98 -4.40
N ALA A 46 -11.27 10.94 -4.32
CA ALA A 46 -11.53 12.26 -3.73
C ALA A 46 -12.75 12.96 -4.36
N LYS A 47 -12.99 12.73 -5.66
CA LYS A 47 -14.15 13.29 -6.38
C LYS A 47 -15.50 12.75 -5.87
N ALA A 48 -15.50 11.62 -5.17
CA ALA A 48 -16.68 11.02 -4.56
C ALA A 48 -16.94 11.49 -3.11
N LYS A 49 -16.21 12.50 -2.63
CA LYS A 49 -16.40 13.13 -1.31
C LYS A 49 -16.34 12.14 -0.11
N PRO A 50 -15.29 11.32 0.02
CA PRO A 50 -15.06 10.58 1.26
C PRO A 50 -14.90 11.54 2.45
N ALA A 51 -15.35 11.16 3.64
CA ALA A 51 -15.20 11.99 4.83
C ALA A 51 -13.72 12.24 5.16
N TRP A 52 -12.90 11.18 5.05
CA TRP A 52 -11.47 11.22 5.32
C TRP A 52 -10.66 10.46 4.27
N LEU A 53 -9.60 11.08 3.78
CA LEU A 53 -8.51 10.42 3.08
C LEU A 53 -7.26 10.41 3.97
N ILE A 54 -6.84 9.22 4.39
CA ILE A 54 -5.64 9.01 5.20
C ILE A 54 -4.55 8.49 4.27
N LEU A 55 -3.55 9.34 4.04
CA LEU A 55 -2.45 9.10 3.11
C LEU A 55 -1.25 8.55 3.89
N ALA A 56 -0.90 7.29 3.67
CA ALA A 56 0.18 6.63 4.38
C ALA A 56 1.37 6.34 3.45
N ALA A 57 2.57 6.77 3.83
CA ALA A 57 3.81 6.49 3.11
C ALA A 57 5.06 6.81 3.94
N ARG A 58 6.22 6.39 3.46
CA ARG A 58 7.50 6.55 4.18
C ARG A 58 8.04 7.97 4.22
N ASN A 59 7.86 8.73 3.14
CA ASN A 59 8.45 10.06 2.99
C ASN A 59 7.42 11.16 3.30
N ALA A 60 7.65 11.87 4.41
CA ALA A 60 6.75 12.91 4.91
C ALA A 60 6.56 14.07 3.93
N ASP A 61 7.60 14.52 3.24
CA ASP A 61 7.51 15.64 2.29
C ASP A 61 6.62 15.29 1.09
N LYS A 62 6.77 14.09 0.54
CA LYS A 62 5.93 13.58 -0.56
C LYS A 62 4.48 13.39 -0.11
N LEU A 63 4.25 12.99 1.13
CA LEU A 63 2.91 12.93 1.72
C LEU A 63 2.29 14.31 1.87
N ALA A 64 3.03 15.26 2.43
CA ALA A 64 2.56 16.63 2.63
C ALA A 64 2.20 17.30 1.29
N LYS A 65 3.04 17.11 0.26
CA LYS A 65 2.75 17.56 -1.10
C LYS A 65 1.46 16.96 -1.63
N MET A 66 1.29 15.64 -1.52
CA MET A 66 0.09 14.96 -1.99
C MET A 66 -1.17 15.44 -1.24
N ALA A 67 -1.08 15.61 0.08
CA ALA A 67 -2.18 16.12 0.89
C ALA A 67 -2.60 17.52 0.43
N ALA A 68 -1.63 18.42 0.20
CA ALA A 68 -1.90 19.75 -0.33
C ALA A 68 -2.56 19.73 -1.72
N GLU A 69 -2.11 18.84 -2.61
CA GLU A 69 -2.72 18.64 -3.94
C GLU A 69 -4.20 18.24 -3.83
N ILE A 70 -4.53 17.29 -2.95
CA ILE A 70 -5.90 16.83 -2.72
C ILE A 70 -6.75 17.93 -2.08
N THR A 71 -6.27 18.57 -1.00
CA THR A 71 -7.01 19.63 -0.31
C THR A 71 -7.27 20.83 -1.22
N THR A 72 -6.33 21.18 -2.10
CA THR A 72 -6.53 22.25 -3.09
C THR A 72 -7.62 21.88 -4.11
N ALA A 73 -7.64 20.63 -4.56
CA ALA A 73 -8.62 20.16 -5.55
C ALA A 73 -10.01 19.89 -4.94
N GLN A 74 -10.06 19.52 -3.67
CA GLN A 74 -11.28 19.12 -2.95
C GLN A 74 -11.22 19.67 -1.51
N PRO A 75 -11.66 20.92 -1.28
CA PRO A 75 -11.55 21.55 0.04
C PRO A 75 -12.55 21.01 1.08
N GLU A 76 -13.56 20.27 0.65
CA GLU A 76 -14.61 19.72 1.54
C GLU A 76 -14.19 18.42 2.24
N ILE A 77 -13.16 17.73 1.73
CA ILE A 77 -12.70 16.45 2.29
C ILE A 77 -11.57 16.65 3.29
N GLN A 78 -11.61 15.90 4.38
CA GLN A 78 -10.56 15.91 5.37
C GLN A 78 -9.39 15.02 4.91
N VAL A 79 -8.16 15.52 5.03
CA VAL A 79 -6.96 14.79 4.64
C VAL A 79 -6.03 14.66 5.84
N ARG A 80 -5.63 13.43 6.15
CA ARG A 80 -4.63 13.13 7.19
C ARG A 80 -3.44 12.43 6.56
N THR A 81 -2.24 12.73 7.05
CA THR A 81 -1.03 11.99 6.68
C THR A 81 -0.63 11.05 7.80
N LEU A 82 -0.06 9.90 7.41
CA LEU A 82 0.53 8.93 8.33
C LEU A 82 1.89 8.52 7.79
N GLN A 83 2.96 8.91 8.46
CA GLN A 83 4.28 8.45 8.09
C GLN A 83 4.47 6.99 8.52
N VAL A 84 4.75 6.11 7.57
CA VAL A 84 5.01 4.69 7.84
C VAL A 84 5.94 4.09 6.78
N ASP A 85 7.00 3.42 7.24
CA ASP A 85 7.80 2.51 6.42
C ASP A 85 7.35 1.08 6.68
N LEU A 86 6.64 0.47 5.73
CA LEU A 86 6.21 -0.93 5.88
C LEU A 86 7.38 -1.92 5.82
N GLY A 87 8.57 -1.49 5.39
CA GLY A 87 9.80 -2.27 5.42
C GLY A 87 10.47 -2.29 6.80
N SER A 88 9.94 -1.58 7.81
CA SER A 88 10.42 -1.63 9.19
C SER A 88 9.27 -1.94 10.14
N LEU A 89 9.37 -3.06 10.85
CA LEU A 89 8.34 -3.47 11.82
C LEU A 89 8.23 -2.48 12.97
N LYS A 90 9.36 -1.86 13.38
CA LYS A 90 9.34 -0.75 14.34
C LYS A 90 8.51 0.44 13.82
N SER A 91 8.73 0.88 12.58
CA SER A 91 7.96 1.99 12.00
C SER A 91 6.46 1.64 11.90
N VAL A 92 6.13 0.40 11.56
CA VAL A 92 4.75 -0.10 11.53
C VAL A 92 4.08 -0.02 12.90
N GLN A 93 4.78 -0.42 13.96
CA GLN A 93 4.26 -0.35 15.34
C GLN A 93 4.04 1.09 15.78
N GLU A 94 4.97 2.00 15.49
CA GLU A 94 4.86 3.41 15.80
C GLU A 94 3.68 4.06 15.05
N ALA A 95 3.54 3.77 13.76
CA ALA A 95 2.42 4.26 12.95
C ALA A 95 1.07 3.73 13.49
N ALA A 96 0.96 2.45 13.81
CA ALA A 96 -0.25 1.89 14.37
C ALA A 96 -0.58 2.45 15.77
N ALA A 97 0.44 2.71 16.60
CA ALA A 97 0.24 3.41 17.87
C ALA A 97 -0.31 4.82 17.64
N GLN A 98 0.14 5.52 16.60
CA GLN A 98 -0.43 6.83 16.26
C GLN A 98 -1.91 6.73 15.88
N VAL A 99 -2.24 5.77 15.02
CA VAL A 99 -3.63 5.50 14.63
C VAL A 99 -4.49 5.23 15.86
N ASN A 100 -4.04 4.34 16.75
CA ASN A 100 -4.86 3.89 17.87
C ASN A 100 -4.99 4.90 19.00
N ASN A 101 -3.95 5.68 19.29
CA ASN A 101 -3.86 6.47 20.52
C ASN A 101 -4.05 7.97 20.33
N PHE A 102 -3.97 8.48 19.10
CA PHE A 102 -4.00 9.94 18.85
C PHE A 102 -5.08 10.38 17.86
N TRP A 103 -5.88 9.46 17.31
CA TRP A 103 -6.92 9.77 16.32
C TRP A 103 -8.32 9.56 16.91
N ASP A 104 -8.68 10.41 17.86
CA ASP A 104 -10.00 10.39 18.51
C ASP A 104 -11.12 10.85 17.56
N ASP A 105 -10.78 11.69 16.58
CA ASP A 105 -11.69 12.20 15.55
C ASP A 105 -11.92 11.22 14.39
N ILE A 106 -11.13 10.15 14.31
CA ILE A 106 -11.27 9.08 13.32
C ILE A 106 -11.47 7.75 14.07
N PRO A 107 -12.67 7.51 14.63
CA PRO A 107 -12.91 6.33 15.45
C PRO A 107 -12.92 5.01 14.65
N VAL A 108 -13.20 5.08 13.34
CA VAL A 108 -13.33 3.92 12.45
C VAL A 108 -12.55 4.12 11.16
N ILE A 109 -12.18 3.02 10.51
CA ILE A 109 -11.61 3.01 9.15
C ILE A 109 -12.48 2.09 8.30
N ASP A 110 -13.24 2.66 7.35
CA ASP A 110 -14.13 1.88 6.49
C ASP A 110 -13.36 1.02 5.49
N VAL A 111 -12.29 1.59 4.92
CA VAL A 111 -11.50 0.95 3.87
C VAL A 111 -10.01 1.09 4.17
N LEU A 112 -9.31 -0.04 4.24
CA LEU A 112 -7.85 -0.10 4.24
C LEU A 112 -7.36 -0.59 2.87
N VAL A 113 -6.56 0.21 2.18
CA VAL A 113 -5.91 -0.13 0.92
C VAL A 113 -4.42 -0.30 1.15
N ASN A 114 -4.00 -1.55 1.32
CA ASN A 114 -2.60 -1.98 1.36
C ASN A 114 -2.03 -1.96 -0.06
N ASN A 115 -1.61 -0.77 -0.52
CA ASN A 115 -1.07 -0.54 -1.86
C ASN A 115 0.45 -0.38 -1.90
N ALA A 116 1.09 0.00 -0.78
CA ALA A 116 2.53 0.12 -0.72
C ALA A 116 3.23 -1.21 -1.05
N GLY A 117 4.25 -1.13 -1.91
CA GLY A 117 5.12 -2.25 -2.22
C GLY A 117 6.34 -1.84 -3.01
N ILE A 118 7.32 -2.74 -3.10
CA ILE A 118 8.52 -2.63 -3.91
C ILE A 118 8.60 -3.79 -4.90
N MET A 119 9.28 -3.56 -6.01
CA MET A 119 9.52 -4.53 -7.07
C MET A 119 10.85 -4.20 -7.75
N ALA A 120 11.60 -5.23 -8.14
CA ALA A 120 12.83 -5.10 -8.93
C ALA A 120 13.85 -4.15 -8.26
N VAL A 121 14.00 -4.27 -6.95
CA VAL A 121 15.06 -3.61 -6.18
C VAL A 121 16.17 -4.61 -5.87
N ASP A 122 17.37 -4.10 -5.63
CA ASP A 122 18.51 -4.92 -5.20
C ASP A 122 18.21 -5.65 -3.89
N TYR A 123 18.81 -6.81 -3.71
CA TYR A 123 18.70 -7.58 -2.48
C TYR A 123 19.21 -6.76 -1.29
N GLN A 124 18.37 -6.65 -0.28
CA GLN A 124 18.70 -6.01 0.98
C GLN A 124 17.83 -6.59 2.08
N LEU A 125 18.32 -6.48 3.32
CA LEU A 125 17.58 -6.86 4.51
C LEU A 125 16.90 -5.64 5.13
N SER A 126 15.73 -5.86 5.71
CA SER A 126 15.08 -4.93 6.62
C SER A 126 15.92 -4.74 7.89
N PRO A 127 15.65 -3.69 8.69
CA PRO A 127 16.31 -3.51 9.99
C PRO A 127 16.16 -4.72 10.92
N GLU A 128 15.05 -5.46 10.80
CA GLU A 128 14.77 -6.67 11.58
C GLU A 128 15.33 -7.97 10.95
N GLY A 129 16.04 -7.88 9.81
CA GLY A 129 16.71 -9.03 9.20
C GLY A 129 15.85 -9.86 8.24
N PHE A 130 14.76 -9.30 7.71
CA PHE A 130 13.94 -9.95 6.68
C PHE A 130 14.32 -9.47 5.28
N GLU A 131 14.24 -10.32 4.26
CA GLU A 131 14.37 -9.87 2.87
C GLU A 131 13.38 -8.73 2.57
N SER A 132 13.83 -7.72 1.85
CA SER A 132 13.10 -6.47 1.65
C SER A 132 11.69 -6.60 1.06
N HIS A 133 11.44 -7.49 0.10
CA HIS A 133 10.10 -7.73 -0.44
C HIS A 133 9.23 -8.47 0.58
N LEU A 134 9.78 -9.45 1.30
CA LEU A 134 9.07 -10.11 2.40
C LEU A 134 8.65 -9.10 3.48
N ALA A 135 9.57 -8.22 3.89
CA ALA A 135 9.30 -7.18 4.87
C ALA A 135 8.24 -6.19 4.37
N MET A 136 8.47 -5.57 3.21
CA MET A 136 7.67 -4.45 2.71
C MET A 136 6.32 -4.87 2.12
N ASN A 137 6.27 -5.98 1.38
CA ASN A 137 5.07 -6.38 0.64
C ASN A 137 4.18 -7.35 1.41
N HIS A 138 4.70 -8.03 2.46
CA HIS A 138 3.95 -9.02 3.23
C HIS A 138 3.89 -8.73 4.73
N LEU A 139 5.04 -8.72 5.43
CA LEU A 139 5.06 -8.61 6.89
C LEU A 139 4.54 -7.26 7.38
N GLY A 140 4.98 -6.17 6.76
CA GLY A 140 4.56 -4.81 7.09
C GLY A 140 3.04 -4.59 6.98
N PRO A 141 2.42 -4.81 5.80
CA PRO A 141 0.98 -4.70 5.63
C PRO A 141 0.18 -5.62 6.56
N PHE A 142 0.65 -6.86 6.75
CA PHE A 142 0.02 -7.81 7.67
C PHE A 142 0.04 -7.31 9.11
N LEU A 143 1.21 -6.91 9.61
CA LEU A 143 1.37 -6.39 10.96
C LEU A 143 0.54 -5.11 11.16
N PHE A 144 0.64 -4.16 10.22
CA PHE A 144 -0.08 -2.89 10.30
C PHE A 144 -1.58 -3.12 10.39
N THR A 145 -2.14 -3.96 9.50
CA THR A 145 -3.56 -4.32 9.47
C THR A 145 -4.01 -4.91 10.82
N ASN A 146 -3.24 -5.85 11.38
CA ASN A 146 -3.58 -6.47 12.65
C ASN A 146 -3.53 -5.48 13.82
N LEU A 147 -2.56 -4.57 13.85
CA LEU A 147 -2.42 -3.60 14.94
C LEU A 147 -3.54 -2.55 14.96
N ILE A 148 -4.13 -2.21 13.81
CA ILE A 148 -5.24 -1.25 13.73
C ILE A 148 -6.62 -1.92 13.57
N ILE A 149 -6.68 -3.25 13.64
CA ILE A 149 -7.86 -4.03 13.26
C ILE A 149 -9.12 -3.61 14.04
N LYS A 150 -8.98 -3.18 15.29
CA LYS A 150 -10.09 -2.72 16.13
C LYS A 150 -10.85 -1.55 15.52
N LYS A 151 -10.18 -0.60 14.84
CA LYS A 151 -10.84 0.51 14.15
C LYS A 151 -11.51 0.08 12.84
N ILE A 152 -11.03 -1.00 12.23
CA ILE A 152 -11.58 -1.54 10.99
C ILE A 152 -12.86 -2.35 11.29
N VAL A 153 -12.79 -3.30 12.22
CA VAL A 153 -13.93 -4.18 12.55
C VAL A 153 -14.99 -3.53 13.46
N ALA A 154 -14.84 -2.24 13.76
CA ALA A 154 -15.82 -1.45 14.50
C ALA A 154 -17.08 -1.13 13.67
N ILE A 155 -17.02 -1.32 12.34
CA ILE A 155 -18.15 -1.16 11.44
C ILE A 155 -18.67 -2.50 10.92
N LYS A 156 -19.88 -2.50 10.36
CA LYS A 156 -20.57 -3.72 9.91
C LYS A 156 -19.91 -4.37 8.69
N GLU A 157 -19.43 -3.56 7.75
CA GLU A 157 -18.98 -4.02 6.43
C GLU A 157 -17.63 -3.38 6.06
N PRO A 158 -16.55 -3.67 6.81
CA PRO A 158 -15.22 -3.14 6.49
C PRO A 158 -14.61 -3.81 5.26
N ILE A 159 -13.80 -3.06 4.53
CA ILE A 159 -13.10 -3.54 3.34
C ILE A 159 -11.59 -3.41 3.56
N ILE A 160 -10.87 -4.52 3.33
CA ILE A 160 -9.41 -4.52 3.26
C ILE A 160 -9.03 -4.94 1.84
N VAL A 161 -8.37 -4.04 1.11
CA VAL A 161 -7.83 -4.29 -0.22
C VAL A 161 -6.34 -4.50 -0.09
N VAL A 162 -5.83 -5.62 -0.61
CA VAL A 162 -4.39 -5.89 -0.75
C VAL A 162 -4.04 -5.83 -2.22
N VAL A 163 -3.29 -4.81 -2.62
CA VAL A 163 -2.84 -4.68 -4.01
C VAL A 163 -1.71 -5.68 -4.24
N SER A 164 -1.91 -6.54 -5.23
CA SER A 164 -0.92 -7.53 -5.66
C SER A 164 -0.64 -7.36 -7.16
N SER A 165 0.19 -8.22 -7.72
CA SER A 165 0.53 -8.29 -9.14
C SER A 165 0.51 -9.74 -9.58
N ASP A 166 0.18 -10.03 -10.84
CA ASP A 166 0.20 -11.39 -11.40
C ASP A 166 1.54 -12.13 -11.20
N SER A 167 2.64 -11.39 -10.99
CA SER A 167 3.95 -11.94 -10.63
C SER A 167 3.93 -12.85 -9.40
N HIS A 168 2.97 -12.69 -8.47
CA HIS A 168 2.85 -13.58 -7.31
C HIS A 168 2.55 -15.04 -7.67
N GLN A 169 2.07 -15.29 -8.89
CA GLN A 169 1.74 -16.64 -9.38
C GLN A 169 2.94 -17.35 -10.03
N LEU A 170 4.04 -16.63 -10.28
CA LEU A 170 5.19 -17.17 -11.01
C LEU A 170 5.96 -18.22 -10.22
N ASN A 171 6.02 -18.09 -8.89
CA ASN A 171 6.75 -19.01 -8.03
C ASN A 171 6.04 -19.20 -6.69
N PRO A 172 6.06 -20.41 -6.10
CA PRO A 172 5.57 -20.63 -4.76
C PRO A 172 6.47 -19.95 -3.71
N PHE A 173 5.90 -19.70 -2.53
CA PHE A 173 6.67 -19.17 -1.41
C PHE A 173 7.71 -20.21 -0.92
N ARG A 174 8.96 -19.78 -0.76
CA ARG A 174 10.07 -20.62 -0.26
C ARG A 174 10.11 -20.61 1.27
N PHE A 175 9.27 -21.42 1.91
CA PHE A 175 9.20 -21.48 3.38
C PHE A 175 10.53 -21.85 4.07
N TYR A 176 11.39 -22.63 3.41
CA TYR A 176 12.68 -23.05 3.95
C TYR A 176 13.79 -22.00 3.76
N ASP A 177 13.56 -20.97 2.97
CA ASP A 177 14.54 -19.97 2.54
C ASP A 177 13.81 -18.64 2.23
N TYR A 178 13.09 -18.13 3.22
CA TYR A 178 12.26 -16.93 3.06
C TYR A 178 13.10 -15.65 2.93
N ASN A 179 14.38 -15.72 3.29
CA ASN A 179 15.35 -14.63 3.19
C ASN A 179 16.27 -14.75 1.97
N PHE A 180 16.19 -15.83 1.18
CA PHE A 180 17.12 -16.12 0.09
C PHE A 180 18.59 -16.19 0.54
N ASP A 181 18.83 -16.68 1.76
CA ASP A 181 20.14 -16.83 2.38
C ASP A 181 20.59 -18.30 2.51
N VAL A 182 19.73 -19.28 2.21
CA VAL A 182 20.01 -20.73 2.34
C VAL A 182 20.30 -21.42 0.98
N GLY A 183 20.38 -20.68 -0.11
CA GLY A 183 20.75 -21.21 -1.43
C GLY A 183 21.45 -20.14 -2.24
N THR A 184 22.72 -20.37 -2.53
CA THR A 184 23.63 -19.43 -3.18
C THR A 184 22.99 -18.62 -4.32
N LEU A 185 22.82 -17.32 -4.08
CA LEU A 185 22.78 -16.30 -5.14
C LEU A 185 24.07 -16.31 -6.00
N SER A 186 25.11 -17.06 -5.58
CA SER A 186 26.35 -17.20 -6.34
C SER A 186 26.22 -18.01 -7.62
N LEU A 187 25.09 -18.66 -7.91
CA LEU A 187 24.90 -19.40 -9.17
C LEU A 187 24.36 -18.52 -10.32
N TYR A 188 23.85 -17.31 -10.03
CA TYR A 188 23.34 -16.40 -11.06
C TYR A 188 24.19 -15.14 -11.26
N LEU A 189 25.17 -14.88 -10.38
CA LEU A 189 26.08 -13.73 -10.48
C LEU A 189 27.50 -14.10 -10.96
N SER A 190 27.75 -15.38 -11.28
CA SER A 190 29.08 -15.85 -11.72
C SER A 190 29.24 -16.00 -13.23
N ASP A 191 28.21 -15.74 -14.04
CA ASP A 191 28.26 -15.95 -15.50
C ASP A 191 28.39 -14.63 -16.30
N ASP A 192 29.23 -13.71 -15.81
CA ASP A 192 29.71 -12.56 -16.59
C ASP A 192 31.21 -12.68 -16.93
N SER A 193 31.74 -13.91 -16.96
CA SER A 193 33.08 -14.20 -17.46
C SER A 193 33.06 -15.24 -18.58
N GLY A 194 32.92 -14.76 -19.82
CA GLY A 194 33.41 -15.46 -21.00
C GLY A 194 32.35 -16.00 -21.95
N LEU A 195 31.72 -15.11 -22.73
CA LEU A 195 31.32 -15.46 -24.10
C LEU A 195 32.60 -15.73 -24.91
N ASP A 196 33.05 -16.98 -24.92
CA ASP A 196 33.93 -17.49 -25.98
C ASP A 196 33.06 -17.74 -27.21
N THR A 197 33.16 -16.82 -28.16
CA THR A 197 32.62 -16.98 -29.50
C THR A 197 33.54 -17.88 -30.32
N THR A 198 33.56 -19.20 -30.08
CA THR A 198 34.05 -20.14 -31.09
C THR A 198 33.52 -21.57 -30.93
N ARG A 199 32.77 -21.98 -31.97
CA ARG A 199 32.42 -23.33 -32.45
C ARG A 199 31.13 -23.98 -31.95
#